data_AF-A0A7Y5PBR9-F1
#
_entry.id   AF-A0A7Y5PBR9-F1
#
_cell.length_a   1.000
_cell.length_b   1.000
_cell.length_c   1.000
_cell.angle_alpha   90.00
_cell.angle_beta   90.00
_cell.angle_gamma   90.00
#
_symmetry.space_group_name_H-M   'P 1'
#
loop_
_entity.id
_entity.type
_entity.pdbx_description
1 polymer ?
#
loop_
_entity_poly.entity_id
_entity_poly.type
_entity_poly.pdbx_seq_one_letter_code
_entity_poly.pdbx_strand_id
1 'polypeptide(L)'
;MLATLAMAGACATGVSPSTNPPPDPTTRTPRSTPAGATPLLDAAWPVRTREHVDLWLHAYALLTPDSTLVPYFRRGYAERVNALRRQRGITNQLDANRTTLLERINVNPALATNGQFLPLYFDSWEQMRQMIDLFVRAGGNPGMSNDPTTRTYLALLASVFPVGADREWLRQFAAAVDDESRRFYHDYWTSELRSHAAVSGRVDTLWQRQWRPALSRYLNNTQQQSGEVYLSLPLGGEGRTIHYGKQQNAVAVAFPDDRDQADVVLYVFAHEIVGATASAAIEDNTTPADRRAGTTSRYEQSAAVRAGALLLERTIPAVVPGYMRYYLQQAGRTPPSDPRAMFVQTFAVPDAVREAIARQLDVILGGI
;
A
#
# COMPACT_ATOMS: atom_id res chain seq x y z
N MET A 1 -54.22 43.74 4.26
CA MET A 1 -55.02 44.71 3.50
C MET A 1 -54.12 45.27 2.40
N LEU A 2 -54.57 45.20 1.15
CA LEU A 2 -53.83 45.49 -0.08
C LEU A 2 -53.12 46.87 -0.08
N ALA A 3 -51.96 46.94 -0.73
CA ALA A 3 -51.65 48.03 -1.67
C ALA A 3 -50.43 47.68 -2.54
N THR A 4 -50.69 47.32 -3.79
CA THR A 4 -49.75 47.41 -4.90
C THR A 4 -49.66 48.88 -5.31
N LEU A 5 -48.45 49.44 -5.45
CA LEU A 5 -48.24 50.61 -6.32
C LEU A 5 -46.78 50.65 -6.79
N ALA A 6 -46.62 50.48 -8.10
CA ALA A 6 -45.40 50.77 -8.85
C ALA A 6 -45.42 52.25 -9.28
N MET A 7 -44.27 52.92 -9.30
CA MET A 7 -43.96 53.95 -10.29
C MET A 7 -42.45 54.12 -10.47
N ALA A 8 -42.10 54.36 -11.72
CA ALA A 8 -40.78 54.43 -12.31
C ALA A 8 -40.08 55.77 -12.09
N GLY A 9 -38.76 55.77 -12.22
CA GLY A 9 -37.92 56.95 -12.42
C GLY A 9 -36.75 56.57 -13.33
N ALA A 10 -36.97 56.70 -14.64
CA ALA A 10 -35.97 56.49 -15.68
C ALA A 10 -35.08 57.73 -15.87
N CYS A 11 -33.81 57.52 -16.21
CA CYS A 11 -33.08 58.40 -17.12
C CYS A 11 -32.46 57.51 -18.21
N ALA A 12 -32.97 57.67 -19.42
CA ALA A 12 -32.53 57.02 -20.64
C ALA A 12 -31.39 57.82 -21.31
N THR A 13 -30.51 57.14 -22.05
CA THR A 13 -29.96 57.49 -23.38
C THR A 13 -28.95 56.38 -23.74
N GLY A 14 -28.92 55.76 -24.92
CA GLY A 14 -29.74 55.87 -26.11
C GLY A 14 -29.37 54.80 -27.16
N VAL A 15 -30.28 54.69 -28.14
CA VAL A 15 -30.10 54.32 -29.57
C VAL A 15 -29.67 52.89 -29.96
N SER A 16 -30.59 52.25 -30.70
CA SER A 16 -30.47 51.12 -31.64
C SER A 16 -31.21 51.54 -32.94
N PRO A 17 -31.20 50.84 -34.11
CA PRO A 17 -30.49 49.60 -34.50
C PRO A 17 -29.93 49.56 -35.98
N SER A 18 -29.29 48.41 -36.30
CA SER A 18 -29.42 47.62 -37.56
C SER A 18 -28.49 47.85 -38.78
N THR A 19 -27.68 46.83 -39.16
CA THR A 19 -27.95 45.89 -40.29
C THR A 19 -26.78 44.92 -40.59
N ASN A 20 -27.12 43.66 -40.96
CA ASN A 20 -26.36 42.59 -41.65
C ASN A 20 -25.62 41.53 -40.79
N PRO A 21 -25.35 40.32 -41.35
CA PRO A 21 -26.26 39.21 -41.70
C PRO A 21 -25.91 37.94 -40.87
N PRO A 22 -26.64 36.80 -40.97
CA PRO A 22 -26.42 35.67 -40.06
C PRO A 22 -25.07 34.98 -40.35
N PRO A 23 -24.26 34.64 -39.32
CA PRO A 23 -23.06 33.85 -39.55
C PRO A 23 -23.41 32.38 -39.84
N ASP A 24 -22.96 31.98 -41.03
CA ASP A 24 -22.82 30.67 -41.67
C ASP A 24 -22.42 29.52 -40.71
N PRO A 25 -23.01 28.31 -40.83
CA PRO A 25 -22.71 27.17 -39.96
C PRO A 25 -21.33 26.52 -40.15
N THR A 26 -20.44 27.08 -40.97
CA THR A 26 -19.20 26.39 -41.39
C THR A 26 -17.89 26.89 -40.78
N THR A 27 -17.89 27.82 -39.83
CA THR A 27 -16.66 28.19 -39.07
C THR A 27 -16.68 27.68 -37.63
N ARG A 28 -16.30 26.41 -37.45
CA ARG A 28 -15.86 25.89 -36.14
C ARG A 28 -14.52 26.50 -35.77
N THR A 29 -14.52 27.39 -34.78
CA THR A 29 -13.37 27.59 -33.90
C THR A 29 -12.99 26.26 -33.24
N PRO A 30 -11.70 25.92 -33.07
CA PRO A 30 -11.30 24.62 -32.54
C PRO A 30 -11.58 24.57 -31.03
N ARG A 31 -12.77 24.09 -30.68
CA ARG A 31 -13.03 23.38 -29.42
C ARG A 31 -12.35 22.02 -29.55
N SER A 32 -11.12 21.89 -29.05
CA SER A 32 -10.49 20.56 -28.95
C SER A 32 -11.34 19.71 -28.03
N THR A 33 -11.91 18.70 -28.67
CA THR A 33 -12.93 17.78 -28.20
C THR A 33 -12.25 16.70 -27.35
N PRO A 34 -12.92 16.13 -26.33
CA PRO A 34 -12.44 14.92 -25.68
C PRO A 34 -12.42 13.79 -26.73
N ALA A 35 -11.23 13.39 -27.14
CA ALA A 35 -11.03 12.26 -28.03
C ALA A 35 -10.75 11.00 -27.19
N GLY A 36 -11.83 10.27 -26.92
CA GLY A 36 -11.89 8.81 -26.88
C GLY A 36 -10.76 8.04 -26.19
N ALA A 37 -10.89 7.89 -24.88
CA ALA A 37 -11.14 6.55 -24.37
C ALA A 37 -12.56 6.59 -23.81
N THR A 38 -13.38 5.57 -24.11
CA THR A 38 -14.48 5.16 -23.23
C THR A 38 -14.02 5.37 -21.79
N PRO A 39 -14.81 5.90 -20.83
CA PRO A 39 -14.38 5.84 -19.45
C PRO A 39 -14.09 4.36 -19.18
N LEU A 40 -12.80 4.02 -19.10
CA LEU A 40 -12.37 2.78 -18.49
C LEU A 40 -13.07 2.86 -17.15
N LEU A 41 -14.08 2.00 -16.98
CA LEU A 41 -14.78 1.72 -15.73
C LEU A 41 -13.88 2.19 -14.59
N ASP A 42 -14.31 3.20 -13.83
CA ASP A 42 -13.59 3.76 -12.68
C ASP A 42 -12.67 2.68 -12.12
N ALA A 43 -11.36 2.79 -12.39
CA ALA A 43 -10.49 1.61 -12.46
C ALA A 43 -10.41 1.00 -11.06
N ALA A 44 -11.27 0.03 -10.76
CA ALA A 44 -11.23 -0.67 -9.50
C ALA A 44 -9.86 -1.35 -9.46
N TRP A 45 -8.96 -0.87 -8.58
CA TRP A 45 -7.53 -1.19 -8.56
C TRP A 45 -6.66 -0.46 -9.60
N PRO A 46 -6.42 0.85 -9.47
CA PRO A 46 -5.33 1.50 -10.19
C PRO A 46 -3.97 1.12 -9.58
N VAL A 47 -2.92 1.10 -10.41
CA VAL A 47 -1.53 0.98 -9.96
C VAL A 47 -0.97 2.38 -9.70
N ARG A 48 -0.44 2.62 -8.50
CA ARG A 48 0.04 3.93 -8.05
C ARG A 48 1.36 3.85 -7.29
N THR A 49 1.99 5.01 -7.15
CA THR A 49 3.12 5.29 -6.24
C THR A 49 2.79 6.54 -5.43
N ARG A 50 3.34 6.67 -4.21
CA ARG A 50 3.16 7.84 -3.32
C ARG A 50 4.43 8.02 -2.51
N GLU A 51 5.05 9.18 -2.62
CA GLU A 51 6.36 9.42 -2.00
C GLU A 51 6.32 9.30 -0.48
N HIS A 52 5.29 9.81 0.20
CA HIS A 52 5.25 9.85 1.67
C HIS A 52 5.18 8.47 2.33
N VAL A 53 4.50 7.52 1.66
CA VAL A 53 4.45 6.12 2.10
C VAL A 53 5.83 5.49 1.94
N ASP A 54 6.47 5.71 0.81
CA ASP A 54 7.80 5.20 0.48
C ASP A 54 8.87 5.78 1.40
N LEU A 55 8.81 7.09 1.69
CA LEU A 55 9.71 7.80 2.60
C LEU A 55 9.68 7.22 4.01
N TRP A 56 8.48 6.94 4.52
CA TRP A 56 8.31 6.36 5.83
C TRP A 56 8.81 4.91 5.89
N LEU A 57 8.44 4.09 4.90
CA LEU A 57 8.91 2.70 4.79
C LEU A 57 10.43 2.64 4.57
N HIS A 58 11.00 3.59 3.84
CA HIS A 58 12.44 3.76 3.68
C HIS A 58 13.12 3.97 5.04
N ALA A 59 12.60 4.88 5.86
CA ALA A 59 13.16 5.12 7.19
C ALA A 59 13.05 3.89 8.11
N TYR A 60 11.96 3.12 8.04
CA TYR A 60 11.87 1.83 8.72
C TYR A 60 12.91 0.84 8.20
N ALA A 61 13.05 0.69 6.88
CA ALA A 61 14.02 -0.22 6.26
C ALA A 61 15.47 0.12 6.68
N LEU A 62 15.76 1.40 6.91
CA LEU A 62 17.07 1.81 7.44
C LEU A 62 17.23 1.47 8.92
N LEU A 63 16.18 1.57 9.74
CA LEU A 63 16.27 1.34 11.18
C LEU A 63 16.18 -0.13 11.57
N THR A 64 15.19 -0.85 11.06
CA THR A 64 14.84 -2.19 11.53
C THR A 64 15.50 -3.26 10.67
N PRO A 65 16.29 -4.18 11.25
CA PRO A 65 16.74 -5.34 10.51
C PRO A 65 15.54 -6.23 10.18
N ASP A 66 15.54 -6.78 8.98
CA ASP A 66 14.51 -7.71 8.53
C ASP A 66 15.07 -9.12 8.48
N SER A 67 14.59 -9.97 9.39
CA SER A 67 15.03 -11.36 9.54
C SER A 67 13.90 -12.37 9.33
N THR A 68 12.77 -11.95 8.78
CA THR A 68 11.64 -12.86 8.53
C THR A 68 11.95 -13.80 7.36
N LEU A 69 11.21 -14.90 7.28
CA LEU A 69 11.38 -15.88 6.20
C LEU A 69 11.08 -15.25 4.84
N VAL A 70 10.00 -14.48 4.80
CA VAL A 70 9.65 -13.59 3.68
C VAL A 70 9.85 -12.16 4.17
N PRO A 71 10.78 -11.40 3.58
CA PRO A 71 11.15 -10.09 4.09
C PRO A 71 10.12 -9.00 3.72
N TYR A 72 9.81 -8.14 4.68
CA TYR A 72 9.09 -6.88 4.49
C TYR A 72 9.84 -5.91 3.61
N PHE A 73 11.16 -5.82 3.74
CA PHE A 73 12.01 -4.90 2.99
C PHE A 73 12.89 -5.65 1.99
N ARG A 74 13.20 -5.02 0.85
CA ARG A 74 14.07 -5.65 -0.16
C ARG A 74 15.44 -5.92 0.45
N ARG A 75 15.93 -7.15 0.28
CA ARG A 75 17.28 -7.52 0.69
C ARG A 75 18.31 -6.60 0.02
N GLY A 76 19.26 -6.10 0.80
CA GLY A 76 20.29 -5.17 0.30
C GLY A 76 19.81 -3.73 0.12
N TYR A 77 18.54 -3.39 0.38
CA TYR A 77 18.02 -2.03 0.19
C TYR A 77 18.75 -1.02 1.07
N ALA A 78 18.80 -1.28 2.38
CA ALA A 78 19.43 -0.37 3.33
C ALA A 78 20.92 -0.17 3.02
N GLU A 79 21.63 -1.23 2.63
CA GLU A 79 23.03 -1.18 2.25
C GLU A 79 23.25 -0.36 0.98
N ARG A 80 22.45 -0.59 -0.08
CA ARG A 80 22.52 0.17 -1.34
C ARG A 80 22.25 1.65 -1.11
N VAL A 81 21.19 1.98 -0.37
CA VAL A 81 20.81 3.37 -0.13
C VAL A 81 21.82 4.08 0.78
N ASN A 82 22.32 3.42 1.82
CA ASN A 82 23.37 4.00 2.66
C ASN A 82 24.70 4.18 1.91
N ALA A 83 25.04 3.30 0.96
CA ALA A 83 26.18 3.51 0.08
C ALA A 83 25.99 4.76 -0.80
N LEU A 84 24.79 4.94 -1.37
CA LEU A 84 24.47 6.13 -2.16
C LEU A 84 24.47 7.43 -1.33
N ARG A 85 23.89 7.41 -0.13
CA ARG A 85 23.92 8.54 0.82
C ARG A 85 25.36 8.93 1.17
N ARG A 86 26.23 7.95 1.47
CA ARG A 86 27.66 8.19 1.72
C ARG A 86 28.39 8.75 0.51
N GLN A 87 28.12 8.24 -0.68
CA GLN A 87 28.70 8.78 -1.93
C GLN A 87 28.32 10.25 -2.14
N ARG A 88 27.12 10.65 -1.73
CA ARG A 88 26.61 12.02 -1.80
C ARG A 88 26.98 12.89 -0.58
N GLY A 89 27.72 12.35 0.40
CA GLY A 89 28.10 13.07 1.61
C GLY A 89 26.91 13.44 2.51
N ILE A 90 25.82 12.66 2.47
CA ILE A 90 24.59 12.95 3.22
C ILE A 90 24.70 12.33 4.61
N THR A 91 24.42 13.15 5.62
CA THR A 91 24.19 12.74 7.01
C THR A 91 23.02 13.56 7.54
N ASN A 92 22.11 12.91 8.27
CA ASN A 92 20.83 13.49 8.65
C ASN A 92 20.45 13.18 10.11
N GLN A 93 19.28 13.64 10.52
CA GLN A 93 18.72 13.34 11.84
C GLN A 93 18.40 11.86 12.07
N LEU A 94 18.12 11.07 11.02
CA LEU A 94 17.90 9.63 11.15
C LEU A 94 19.18 8.90 11.58
N ASP A 95 20.33 9.30 11.04
CA ASP A 95 21.64 8.78 11.45
C ASP A 95 21.98 9.22 12.89
N ALA A 96 21.76 10.51 13.19
CA ALA A 96 22.06 11.09 14.50
C ALA A 96 21.21 10.48 15.63
N ASN A 97 19.94 10.20 15.36
CA ASN A 97 19.00 9.67 16.35
C ASN A 97 18.90 8.13 16.32
N ARG A 98 19.66 7.45 15.46
CA ARG A 98 19.54 6.00 15.23
C ARG A 98 19.62 5.19 16.54
N THR A 99 20.63 5.47 17.36
CA THR A 99 20.84 4.74 18.62
C THR A 99 19.64 4.87 19.55
N THR A 100 19.16 6.10 19.79
CA THR A 100 18.00 6.36 20.64
C THR A 100 16.73 5.70 20.11
N LEU A 101 16.51 5.75 18.79
CA LEU A 101 15.35 5.11 18.15
C LEU A 101 15.40 3.58 18.31
N LEU A 102 16.58 2.98 18.17
CA LEU A 102 16.80 1.55 18.35
C LEU A 102 16.68 1.11 19.82
N GLU A 103 17.18 1.90 20.75
CA GLU A 103 17.04 1.64 22.19
C GLU A 103 15.57 1.52 22.57
N ARG A 104 14.71 2.40 22.07
CA ARG A 104 13.27 2.31 22.33
C ARG A 104 12.63 1.11 21.65
N ILE A 105 13.03 0.75 20.42
CA ILE A 105 12.57 -0.48 19.76
C ILE A 105 12.96 -1.73 20.57
N ASN A 106 14.15 -1.76 21.16
CA ASN A 106 14.56 -2.87 22.02
C ASN A 106 13.70 -2.98 23.29
N VAL A 107 13.19 -1.86 23.80
CA VAL A 107 12.25 -1.82 24.93
C VAL A 107 10.84 -2.21 24.51
N ASN A 108 10.38 -1.74 23.34
CA ASN A 108 9.08 -2.07 22.77
C ASN A 108 9.24 -2.52 21.31
N PRO A 109 9.46 -3.83 21.06
CA PRO A 109 9.68 -4.35 19.71
C PRO A 109 8.51 -4.11 18.74
N ALA A 110 7.31 -3.89 19.27
CA ALA A 110 6.12 -3.60 18.47
C ALA A 110 6.26 -2.29 17.66
N LEU A 111 7.12 -1.36 18.09
CA LEU A 111 7.43 -0.14 17.34
C LEU A 111 8.10 -0.43 15.99
N ALA A 112 8.81 -1.55 15.86
CA ALA A 112 9.46 -1.91 14.61
C ALA A 112 8.45 -2.30 13.51
N THR A 113 7.26 -2.76 13.88
CA THR A 113 6.29 -3.38 12.96
C THR A 113 4.94 -2.67 12.90
N ASN A 114 4.39 -2.24 14.04
CA ASN A 114 3.01 -1.78 14.13
C ASN A 114 2.78 -0.44 13.41
N GLY A 115 3.81 0.41 13.35
CA GLY A 115 3.75 1.74 12.73
C GLY A 115 4.16 1.79 11.26
N GLN A 116 4.64 0.69 10.67
CA GLN A 116 5.25 0.68 9.32
C GLN A 116 4.29 1.19 8.24
N PHE A 117 3.01 0.82 8.33
CA PHE A 117 2.03 1.11 7.28
C PHE A 117 1.04 2.23 7.64
N LEU A 118 1.32 2.98 8.71
CA LEU A 118 0.55 4.17 9.08
C LEU A 118 0.36 5.18 7.94
N PRO A 119 1.36 5.48 7.08
CA PRO A 119 1.22 6.45 6.01
C PRO A 119 0.09 6.16 5.02
N LEU A 120 -0.32 4.89 4.90
CA LEU A 120 -1.41 4.51 4.01
C LEU A 120 -2.74 5.10 4.46
N TYR A 121 -2.93 5.37 5.75
CA TYR A 121 -4.13 6.04 6.28
C TYR A 121 -4.17 7.55 6.02
N PHE A 122 -3.09 8.14 5.51
CA PHE A 122 -2.99 9.58 5.28
C PHE A 122 -2.88 9.89 3.78
N ASP A 123 -3.50 10.99 3.37
CA ASP A 123 -3.51 11.47 2.00
C ASP A 123 -2.13 12.03 1.60
N SER A 124 -1.43 12.67 2.54
CA SER A 124 -0.14 13.31 2.31
C SER A 124 0.78 13.29 3.53
N TRP A 125 2.06 13.61 3.29
CA TRP A 125 3.05 13.79 4.35
C TRP A 125 2.66 14.90 5.33
N GLU A 126 2.15 16.03 4.82
CA GLU A 126 1.75 17.17 5.64
C GLU A 126 0.61 16.81 6.58
N GLN A 127 -0.42 16.12 6.09
CA GLN A 127 -1.54 15.67 6.91
C GLN A 127 -1.04 14.72 8.01
N MET A 128 -0.18 13.76 7.66
CA MET A 128 0.41 12.84 8.63
C MET A 128 1.21 13.57 9.71
N ARG A 129 2.11 14.49 9.34
CA ARG A 129 2.89 15.26 10.32
C ARG A 129 1.99 16.11 11.22
N GLN A 130 0.99 16.78 10.66
CA GLN A 130 0.03 17.58 11.44
C GLN A 130 -0.72 16.71 12.47
N MET A 131 -1.18 15.51 12.07
CA MET A 131 -1.86 14.60 12.99
C MET A 131 -0.92 14.03 14.06
N ILE A 132 0.35 13.74 13.72
CA ILE A 132 1.37 13.34 14.70
C ILE A 132 1.61 14.47 15.72
N ASP A 133 1.80 15.70 15.26
CA ASP A 133 2.03 16.86 16.13
C ASP A 133 0.85 17.09 17.08
N LEU A 134 -0.39 17.01 16.57
CA LEU A 134 -1.60 17.13 17.37
C LEU A 134 -1.70 15.98 18.39
N PHE A 135 -1.40 14.75 17.98
CA PHE A 135 -1.44 13.57 18.85
C PHE A 135 -0.46 13.66 20.02
N VAL A 136 0.77 14.11 19.75
CA VAL A 136 1.79 14.32 20.78
C VAL A 136 1.36 15.44 21.74
N ARG A 137 0.85 16.57 21.23
CA ARG A 137 0.35 17.68 22.06
C ARG A 137 -0.86 17.31 22.91
N ALA A 138 -1.75 16.46 22.37
CA ALA A 138 -2.93 15.95 23.08
C ALA A 138 -2.59 14.85 24.10
N GLY A 139 -1.31 14.51 24.29
CA GLY A 139 -0.88 13.45 25.20
C GLY A 139 -1.39 12.06 24.81
N GLY A 140 -1.77 11.87 23.55
CA GLY A 140 -2.38 10.65 23.03
C GLY A 140 -3.88 10.49 23.30
N ASN A 141 -4.58 11.51 23.80
CA ASN A 141 -6.02 11.44 24.09
C ASN A 141 -6.87 11.80 22.85
N PRO A 142 -7.63 10.86 22.25
CA PRO A 142 -8.50 11.16 21.10
C PRO A 142 -9.63 12.13 21.43
N GLY A 143 -10.08 12.17 22.68
CA GLY A 143 -11.15 13.04 23.16
C GLY A 143 -10.81 14.53 23.21
N MET A 144 -9.55 14.91 22.98
CA MET A 144 -9.13 16.32 22.95
C MET A 144 -9.64 17.09 21.73
N SER A 145 -10.08 16.38 20.67
CA SER A 145 -10.68 17.00 19.49
C SER A 145 -12.18 16.73 19.39
N ASN A 146 -12.94 17.79 19.13
CA ASN A 146 -14.37 17.69 18.84
C ASN A 146 -14.64 17.27 17.38
N ASP A 147 -13.64 17.38 16.49
CA ASP A 147 -13.75 16.94 15.10
C ASP A 147 -13.69 15.40 15.00
N PRO A 148 -14.72 14.73 14.46
CA PRO A 148 -14.75 13.28 14.31
C PRO A 148 -13.60 12.69 13.49
N THR A 149 -13.16 13.41 12.45
CA THR A 149 -12.06 12.96 11.57
C THR A 149 -10.75 12.96 12.34
N THR A 150 -10.42 14.08 12.99
CA THR A 150 -9.23 14.19 13.86
C THR A 150 -9.26 13.12 14.95
N ARG A 151 -10.39 12.90 15.62
CA ARG A 151 -10.52 11.86 16.66
C ARG A 151 -10.19 10.46 16.14
N THR A 152 -10.57 10.16 14.90
CA THR A 152 -10.28 8.87 14.25
C THR A 152 -8.77 8.69 14.05
N TYR A 153 -8.08 9.71 13.54
CA TYR A 153 -6.61 9.67 13.39
C TYR A 153 -5.90 9.58 14.74
N LEU A 154 -6.35 10.32 15.74
CA LEU A 154 -5.78 10.25 17.10
C LEU A 154 -5.98 8.87 17.72
N ALA A 155 -7.14 8.23 17.52
CA ALA A 155 -7.41 6.88 18.00
C ALA A 155 -6.52 5.84 17.29
N LEU A 156 -6.31 5.98 15.98
CA LEU A 156 -5.36 5.15 15.22
C LEU A 156 -3.92 5.31 15.76
N LEU A 157 -3.45 6.54 15.96
CA LEU A 157 -2.12 6.77 16.53
C LEU A 157 -2.01 6.27 17.97
N ALA A 158 -3.07 6.38 18.77
CA ALA A 158 -3.12 5.89 20.14
C ALA A 158 -3.04 4.36 20.23
N SER A 159 -3.61 3.63 19.25
CA SER A 159 -3.52 2.16 19.23
C SER A 159 -2.10 1.68 18.91
N VAL A 160 -1.33 2.45 18.15
CA VAL A 160 0.06 2.13 17.80
C VAL A 160 1.06 2.64 18.84
N PHE A 161 0.84 3.84 19.41
CA PHE A 161 1.75 4.51 20.34
C PHE A 161 1.07 4.86 21.68
N PRO A 162 0.70 3.85 22.49
CA PRO A 162 -0.18 4.01 23.64
C PRO A 162 0.46 4.76 24.82
N VAL A 163 1.78 4.67 24.99
CA VAL A 163 2.49 5.26 26.15
C VAL A 163 3.33 6.49 25.76
N GLY A 164 3.60 7.36 26.73
CA GLY A 164 4.29 8.63 26.49
C GLY A 164 5.65 8.49 25.81
N ALA A 165 6.42 7.47 26.18
CA ALA A 165 7.73 7.20 25.57
C ALA A 165 7.63 6.74 24.11
N ASP A 166 6.55 6.04 23.72
CA ASP A 166 6.31 5.66 22.32
C ASP A 166 5.89 6.86 21.47
N ARG A 167 5.15 7.81 22.06
CA ARG A 167 4.80 9.08 21.40
C ARG A 167 6.02 9.97 21.19
N GLU A 168 6.91 10.01 22.18
CA GLU A 168 8.17 10.74 22.05
C GLU A 168 9.08 10.12 20.98
N TRP A 169 9.12 8.79 20.90
CA TRP A 169 9.76 8.08 19.79
C TRP A 169 9.16 8.46 18.45
N LEU A 170 7.82 8.45 18.32
CA LEU A 170 7.12 8.84 17.09
C LEU A 170 7.48 10.27 16.68
N ARG A 171 7.52 11.20 17.63
CA ARG A 171 7.89 12.61 17.40
C ARG A 171 9.31 12.73 16.84
N GLN A 172 10.28 12.06 17.47
CA GLN A 172 11.67 12.07 17.02
C GLN A 172 11.83 11.40 15.66
N PHE A 173 11.16 10.26 15.46
CA PHE A 173 11.16 9.53 14.19
C PHE A 173 10.58 10.37 13.06
N ALA A 174 9.40 10.98 13.24
CA ALA A 174 8.76 11.82 12.23
C ALA A 174 9.61 13.04 11.85
N ALA A 175 10.30 13.66 12.82
CA ALA A 175 11.24 14.74 12.56
C ALA A 175 12.46 14.27 11.74
N ALA A 176 13.00 13.08 12.07
CA ALA A 176 14.10 12.49 11.32
C ALA A 176 13.71 12.12 9.89
N VAL A 177 12.49 11.62 9.67
CA VAL A 177 11.93 11.31 8.35
C VAL A 177 11.75 12.59 7.52
N ASP A 178 11.28 13.67 8.12
CA ASP A 178 11.14 14.98 7.45
C ASP A 178 12.50 15.54 7.00
N ASP A 179 13.54 15.43 7.83
CA ASP A 179 14.91 15.81 7.49
C ASP A 179 15.48 14.91 6.37
N GLU A 180 15.20 13.60 6.39
CA GLU A 180 15.65 12.69 5.32
C GLU A 180 14.99 12.98 3.97
N SER A 181 13.69 13.32 3.96
CA SER A 181 13.01 13.77 2.74
C SER A 181 13.72 14.96 2.09
N ARG A 182 13.99 15.99 2.88
CA ARG A 182 14.59 17.25 2.41
C ARG A 182 16.04 17.10 1.96
N ARG A 183 16.81 16.22 2.59
CA ARG A 183 18.25 16.07 2.34
C ARG A 183 18.57 15.03 1.26
N PHE A 184 17.70 14.05 1.05
CA PHE A 184 18.00 12.91 0.20
C PHE A 184 16.80 12.34 -0.54
N TYR A 185 15.76 11.95 0.21
CA TYR A 185 14.83 10.96 -0.31
C TYR A 185 13.94 11.49 -1.41
N HIS A 186 13.57 12.78 -1.39
CA HIS A 186 12.74 13.37 -2.44
C HIS A 186 13.42 13.31 -3.81
N ASP A 187 14.68 13.72 -3.88
CA ASP A 187 15.47 13.71 -5.11
C ASP A 187 15.75 12.28 -5.58
N TYR A 188 16.06 11.39 -4.63
CA TYR A 188 16.24 9.96 -4.88
C TYR A 188 14.96 9.35 -5.48
N TRP A 189 13.83 9.49 -4.80
CA TRP A 189 12.54 8.93 -5.20
C TRP A 189 12.09 9.45 -6.57
N THR A 190 12.24 10.75 -6.82
CA THR A 190 11.91 11.35 -8.13
C THR A 190 12.80 10.83 -9.26
N SER A 191 14.08 10.53 -8.98
CA SER A 191 14.97 9.87 -9.93
C SER A 191 14.55 8.42 -10.20
N GLU A 192 14.30 7.67 -9.13
CA GLU A 192 13.89 6.27 -9.22
C GLU A 192 12.57 6.12 -9.98
N LEU A 193 11.55 6.92 -9.67
CA LEU A 193 10.26 6.86 -10.36
C LEU A 193 10.39 7.10 -11.86
N ARG A 194 11.24 8.05 -12.28
CA ARG A 194 11.51 8.30 -13.70
C ARG A 194 12.18 7.11 -14.35
N SER A 195 13.18 6.51 -13.71
CA SER A 195 13.86 5.32 -14.24
C SER A 195 12.93 4.09 -14.33
N HIS A 196 11.92 4.00 -13.46
CA HIS A 196 10.99 2.88 -13.38
C HIS A 196 9.66 3.09 -14.14
N ALA A 197 9.51 4.20 -14.88
CA ALA A 197 8.26 4.52 -15.57
C ALA A 197 7.78 3.38 -16.52
N ALA A 198 8.72 2.74 -17.23
CA ALA A 198 8.42 1.62 -18.11
C ALA A 198 7.98 0.35 -17.35
N VAL A 199 8.51 0.14 -16.15
CA VAL A 199 8.13 -0.96 -15.26
C VAL A 199 6.70 -0.75 -14.77
N SER A 200 6.39 0.44 -14.25
CA SER A 200 5.03 0.77 -13.79
C SER A 200 3.98 0.60 -14.89
N GLY A 201 4.28 1.05 -16.12
CA GLY A 201 3.37 0.86 -17.26
C GLY A 201 3.16 -0.61 -17.65
N ARG A 202 4.20 -1.45 -17.51
CA ARG A 202 4.10 -2.89 -17.74
C ARG A 202 3.26 -3.57 -16.66
N VAL A 203 3.48 -3.22 -15.40
CA VAL A 203 2.70 -3.72 -14.26
C VAL A 203 1.22 -3.37 -14.44
N ASP A 204 0.89 -2.12 -14.74
CA ASP A 204 -0.50 -1.71 -14.98
C ASP A 204 -1.13 -2.49 -16.14
N THR A 205 -0.43 -2.63 -17.27
CA THR A 205 -0.93 -3.40 -18.42
C THR A 205 -1.21 -4.86 -18.04
N LEU A 206 -0.29 -5.49 -17.33
CA LEU A 206 -0.39 -6.89 -16.91
C LEU A 206 -1.53 -7.07 -15.89
N TRP A 207 -1.63 -6.14 -14.95
CA TRP A 207 -2.69 -6.09 -13.95
C TRP A 207 -4.07 -5.98 -14.60
N GLN A 208 -4.30 -4.93 -15.41
CA GLN A 208 -5.61 -4.64 -15.97
C GLN A 208 -6.06 -5.70 -16.98
N ARG A 209 -5.13 -6.27 -17.77
CA ARG A 209 -5.49 -7.17 -18.89
C ARG A 209 -5.53 -8.64 -18.54
N GLN A 210 -4.74 -9.10 -17.57
CA GLN A 210 -4.59 -10.52 -17.29
C GLN A 210 -4.97 -10.86 -15.86
N TRP A 211 -4.39 -10.18 -14.87
CA TRP A 211 -4.52 -10.58 -13.49
C TRP A 211 -5.83 -10.17 -12.84
N ARG A 212 -6.23 -8.90 -12.97
CA ARG A 212 -7.48 -8.40 -12.39
C ARG A 212 -8.71 -9.17 -12.92
N PRO A 213 -8.86 -9.44 -14.23
CA PRO A 213 -9.97 -10.25 -14.71
C PRO A 213 -9.98 -11.68 -14.13
N ALA A 214 -8.82 -12.34 -14.06
CA ALA A 214 -8.70 -13.69 -13.53
C ALA A 214 -9.00 -13.78 -12.01
N LEU A 215 -8.64 -12.74 -11.25
CA LEU A 215 -8.87 -12.66 -9.81
C LEU A 215 -10.22 -12.03 -9.44
N SER A 216 -10.97 -11.51 -10.41
CA SER A 216 -12.20 -10.75 -10.19
C SER A 216 -13.20 -11.46 -9.28
N ARG A 217 -13.39 -12.77 -9.46
CA ARG A 217 -14.33 -13.55 -8.64
C ARG A 217 -13.90 -13.59 -7.17
N TYR A 218 -12.61 -13.86 -6.93
CA TYR A 218 -12.06 -13.85 -5.58
C TYR A 218 -12.25 -12.48 -4.94
N LEU A 219 -11.79 -11.42 -5.60
CA LEU A 219 -11.91 -10.04 -5.13
C LEU A 219 -13.35 -9.63 -4.84
N ASN A 220 -14.30 -10.07 -5.68
CA ASN A 220 -15.71 -9.76 -5.47
C ASN A 220 -16.29 -10.42 -4.22
N ASN A 221 -15.95 -11.69 -4.02
CA ASN A 221 -16.51 -12.51 -2.95
C ASN A 221 -15.83 -12.28 -1.60
N THR A 222 -14.62 -11.72 -1.59
CA THR A 222 -13.93 -11.26 -0.37
C THR A 222 -14.17 -9.78 -0.05
N GLN A 223 -15.13 -9.12 -0.73
CA GLN A 223 -15.43 -7.68 -0.56
C GLN A 223 -14.23 -6.76 -0.87
N GLN A 224 -13.32 -7.22 -1.73
CA GLN A 224 -12.15 -6.50 -2.23
C GLN A 224 -12.36 -5.98 -3.67
N GLN A 225 -13.61 -5.59 -3.97
CA GLN A 225 -14.05 -5.19 -5.32
C GLN A 225 -13.31 -3.96 -5.84
N SER A 226 -12.95 -3.04 -4.94
CA SER A 226 -12.17 -1.85 -5.25
C SER A 226 -11.01 -1.69 -4.27
N GLY A 227 -10.00 -0.99 -4.74
CA GLY A 227 -8.78 -0.73 -4.01
C GLY A 227 -7.73 -0.09 -4.89
N GLU A 228 -6.48 -0.10 -4.44
CA GLU A 228 -5.31 0.39 -5.16
C GLU A 228 -4.11 -0.55 -4.96
N VAL A 229 -3.32 -0.74 -6.02
CA VAL A 229 -2.01 -1.41 -5.93
C VAL A 229 -0.95 -0.35 -5.79
N TYR A 230 -0.21 -0.36 -4.69
CA TYR A 230 0.81 0.62 -4.39
C TYR A 230 2.21 0.01 -4.60
N LEU A 231 2.97 0.54 -5.55
CA LEU A 231 4.35 0.13 -5.80
C LEU A 231 5.28 0.90 -4.87
N SER A 232 6.12 0.15 -4.14
CA SER A 232 7.03 0.69 -3.14
C SER A 232 8.47 0.30 -3.38
N LEU A 233 9.38 1.28 -3.43
CA LEU A 233 10.82 1.03 -3.57
C LEU A 233 11.42 0.20 -2.42
N PRO A 234 11.11 0.47 -1.13
CA PRO A 234 11.69 -0.29 -0.01
C PRO A 234 11.07 -1.68 0.19
N LEU A 235 9.82 -1.93 -0.20
CA LEU A 235 9.13 -3.19 0.14
C LEU A 235 9.64 -4.40 -0.63
N GLY A 236 9.74 -5.52 0.08
CA GLY A 236 10.15 -6.84 -0.39
C GLY A 236 8.98 -7.78 -0.70
N GLY A 237 9.19 -9.07 -0.42
CA GLY A 237 8.28 -10.14 -0.81
C GLY A 237 7.04 -10.33 0.05
N GLU A 238 6.99 -9.72 1.23
CA GLU A 238 5.79 -9.78 2.07
C GLU A 238 4.70 -8.85 1.51
N GLY A 239 4.99 -7.57 1.33
CA GLY A 239 3.96 -6.58 0.99
C GLY A 239 3.05 -6.26 2.18
N ARG A 240 1.93 -5.59 1.91
CA ARG A 240 0.89 -5.29 2.92
C ARG A 240 -0.46 -4.94 2.34
N THR A 241 -1.51 -5.55 2.88
CA THR A 241 -2.91 -5.16 2.66
C THR A 241 -3.42 -4.26 3.77
N ILE A 242 -4.02 -3.13 3.39
CA ILE A 242 -4.74 -2.20 4.27
C ILE A 242 -6.20 -2.15 3.83
N HIS A 243 -7.11 -2.25 4.79
CA HIS A 243 -8.54 -2.14 4.57
C HIS A 243 -9.02 -0.77 5.10
N TYR A 244 -9.41 0.11 4.18
CA TYR A 244 -10.08 1.38 4.48
C TYR A 244 -11.59 1.14 4.58
N GLY A 245 -12.08 0.97 5.81
CA GLY A 245 -13.51 0.73 6.03
C GLY A 245 -14.00 -0.54 5.32
N LYS A 246 -15.23 -0.50 4.78
CA LYS A 246 -15.91 -1.71 4.28
C LYS A 246 -15.54 -2.14 2.86
N GLN A 247 -15.00 -1.26 2.01
CA GLN A 247 -14.85 -1.55 0.58
C GLN A 247 -13.62 -0.95 -0.11
N GLN A 248 -12.84 -0.11 0.55
CA GLN A 248 -11.63 0.44 -0.05
C GLN A 248 -10.43 -0.32 0.48
N ASN A 249 -9.56 -0.81 -0.41
CA ASN A 249 -8.37 -1.56 -0.03
C ASN A 249 -7.11 -0.93 -0.63
N ALA A 250 -5.97 -1.05 0.02
CA ALA A 250 -4.69 -0.80 -0.62
C ALA A 250 -3.80 -2.03 -0.41
N VAL A 251 -3.12 -2.45 -1.47
CA VAL A 251 -2.11 -3.50 -1.38
C VAL A 251 -0.78 -2.89 -1.79
N ALA A 252 0.08 -2.67 -0.80
CA ALA A 252 1.45 -2.20 -0.98
C ALA A 252 2.37 -3.38 -1.29
N VAL A 253 3.14 -3.26 -2.37
CA VAL A 253 3.97 -4.33 -2.92
C VAL A 253 5.30 -3.77 -3.39
N ALA A 254 6.28 -4.65 -3.60
CA ALA A 254 7.58 -4.26 -4.12
C ALA A 254 7.50 -3.55 -5.48
N PHE A 255 8.35 -2.56 -5.69
CA PHE A 255 8.64 -1.96 -7.00
C PHE A 255 9.88 -2.65 -7.59
N PRO A 256 9.73 -3.53 -8.60
CA PRO A 256 10.86 -4.25 -9.19
C PRO A 256 11.76 -3.34 -10.02
N ASP A 257 13.07 -3.63 -10.03
CA ASP A 257 14.07 -2.85 -10.78
C ASP A 257 13.96 -3.05 -12.30
N ASP A 258 13.46 -4.21 -12.73
CA ASP A 258 13.41 -4.62 -14.13
C ASP A 258 11.95 -4.80 -14.61
N ARG A 259 11.70 -4.39 -15.85
CA ARG A 259 10.42 -4.55 -16.54
C ARG A 259 10.04 -6.03 -16.68
N ASP A 260 11.02 -6.90 -16.87
CA ASP A 260 10.79 -8.35 -17.03
C ASP A 260 10.42 -9.02 -15.69
N GLN A 261 10.54 -8.29 -14.58
CA GLN A 261 10.10 -8.74 -13.25
C GLN A 261 8.73 -8.19 -12.85
N ALA A 262 7.96 -7.60 -13.77
CA ALA A 262 6.64 -7.04 -13.46
C ALA A 262 5.67 -8.06 -12.83
N ASP A 263 5.80 -9.35 -13.15
CA ASP A 263 4.99 -10.42 -12.56
C ASP A 263 5.20 -10.55 -11.03
N VAL A 264 6.38 -10.18 -10.51
CA VAL A 264 6.70 -10.24 -9.08
C VAL A 264 5.74 -9.40 -8.25
N VAL A 265 5.37 -8.21 -8.75
CA VAL A 265 4.38 -7.33 -8.11
C VAL A 265 3.08 -8.10 -7.85
N LEU A 266 2.67 -8.88 -8.84
CA LEU A 266 1.40 -9.57 -8.84
C LEU A 266 1.47 -10.90 -8.05
N TYR A 267 2.66 -11.49 -7.93
CA TYR A 267 2.93 -12.56 -6.96
C TYR A 267 2.70 -12.07 -5.52
N VAL A 268 3.30 -10.93 -5.17
CA VAL A 268 3.09 -10.32 -3.84
C VAL A 268 1.63 -9.92 -3.65
N PHE A 269 0.98 -9.34 -4.67
CA PHE A 269 -0.44 -9.03 -4.61
C PHE A 269 -1.31 -10.27 -4.30
N ALA A 270 -1.09 -11.38 -5.01
CA ALA A 270 -1.85 -12.62 -4.77
C ALA A 270 -1.58 -13.23 -3.40
N HIS A 271 -0.36 -13.13 -2.87
CA HIS A 271 -0.01 -13.52 -1.51
C HIS A 271 -0.76 -12.67 -0.46
N GLU A 272 -0.84 -11.36 -0.71
CA GLU A 272 -1.42 -10.41 0.23
C GLU A 272 -2.94 -10.52 0.33
N ILE A 273 -3.66 -10.59 -0.80
CA ILE A 273 -5.13 -10.65 -0.78
C ILE A 273 -5.69 -11.94 -0.17
N VAL A 274 -4.89 -13.00 -0.10
CA VAL A 274 -5.27 -14.29 0.53
C VAL A 274 -4.80 -14.43 1.96
N GLY A 275 -4.06 -13.46 2.49
CA GLY A 275 -3.56 -13.49 3.86
C GLY A 275 -4.68 -13.71 4.88
N ALA A 276 -5.79 -13.00 4.74
CA ALA A 276 -6.95 -13.16 5.63
C ALA A 276 -7.58 -14.57 5.58
N THR A 277 -7.64 -15.19 4.39
CA THR A 277 -8.10 -16.57 4.23
C THR A 277 -7.14 -17.55 4.90
N ALA A 278 -5.82 -17.34 4.75
CA ALA A 278 -4.82 -18.15 5.42
C ALA A 278 -4.91 -18.03 6.95
N SER A 279 -5.05 -16.81 7.48
CA SER A 279 -5.21 -16.57 8.92
C SER A 279 -6.48 -17.21 9.47
N ALA A 280 -7.63 -17.08 8.78
CA ALA A 280 -8.87 -17.73 9.20
C ALA A 280 -8.74 -19.26 9.24
N ALA A 281 -8.13 -19.86 8.22
CA ALA A 281 -7.87 -21.30 8.20
C ALA A 281 -6.94 -21.76 9.34
N ILE A 282 -5.97 -20.94 9.74
CA ILE A 282 -5.13 -21.20 10.92
C ILE A 282 -5.98 -21.15 12.18
N GLU A 283 -6.76 -20.09 12.38
CA GLU A 283 -7.57 -19.89 13.58
C GLU A 283 -8.57 -21.03 13.81
N ASP A 284 -9.22 -21.49 12.74
CA ASP A 284 -10.21 -22.58 12.76
C ASP A 284 -9.59 -23.95 13.07
N ASN A 285 -8.29 -24.13 12.80
CA ASN A 285 -7.59 -25.42 12.91
C ASN A 285 -6.54 -25.43 14.01
N THR A 286 -6.55 -24.44 14.90
CA THR A 286 -5.59 -24.35 16.02
C THR A 286 -6.29 -24.27 17.36
N THR A 287 -5.82 -25.08 18.30
CA THR A 287 -6.40 -25.11 19.64
C THR A 287 -5.91 -23.91 20.46
N PRO A 288 -6.60 -23.54 21.55
CA PRO A 288 -6.09 -22.55 22.50
C PRO A 288 -4.71 -22.91 23.08
N ALA A 289 -4.38 -24.20 23.18
CA ALA A 289 -3.06 -24.66 23.62
C ALA A 289 -1.98 -24.33 22.58
N ASP A 290 -2.25 -24.55 21.29
CA ASP A 290 -1.33 -24.24 20.19
C ASP A 290 -1.03 -22.74 20.09
N ARG A 291 -2.04 -21.89 20.34
CA ARG A 291 -1.87 -20.43 20.39
C ARG A 291 -0.95 -20.01 21.52
N ARG A 292 -1.13 -20.58 22.72
CA ARG A 292 -0.25 -20.30 23.88
C ARG A 292 1.17 -20.79 23.66
N ALA A 293 1.34 -21.88 22.90
CA ALA A 293 2.65 -22.40 22.51
C ALA A 293 3.34 -21.58 21.39
N GLY A 294 2.65 -20.59 20.80
CA GLY A 294 3.16 -19.76 19.71
C GLY A 294 3.28 -20.52 18.38
N THR A 295 2.61 -21.65 18.23
CA THR A 295 2.68 -22.49 17.02
C THR A 295 2.04 -21.79 15.82
N THR A 296 0.97 -21.03 16.04
CA THR A 296 0.26 -20.25 15.00
C THR A 296 1.16 -19.26 14.27
N SER A 297 1.94 -18.47 15.01
CA SER A 297 2.84 -17.46 14.45
C SER A 297 3.98 -18.07 13.64
N ARG A 298 4.32 -19.34 13.85
CA ARG A 298 5.45 -20.00 13.16
C ARG A 298 5.18 -20.29 11.69
N TYR A 299 3.92 -20.47 11.30
CA TYR A 299 3.57 -20.81 9.92
C TYR A 299 2.63 -19.82 9.26
N GLU A 300 2.37 -18.65 9.86
CA GLU A 300 1.52 -17.61 9.27
C GLU A 300 2.05 -17.14 7.90
N GLN A 301 3.33 -16.75 7.83
CA GLN A 301 3.98 -16.38 6.56
C GLN A 301 3.96 -17.55 5.55
N SER A 302 4.25 -18.76 6.03
CA SER A 302 4.20 -19.95 5.17
C SER A 302 2.80 -20.21 4.64
N ALA A 303 1.76 -20.05 5.46
CA ALA A 303 0.37 -20.25 5.07
C ALA A 303 -0.09 -19.21 4.06
N ALA A 304 0.26 -17.93 4.22
CA ALA A 304 -0.03 -16.90 3.24
C ALA A 304 0.66 -17.18 1.89
N VAL A 305 1.94 -17.58 1.90
CA VAL A 305 2.66 -17.99 0.67
C VAL A 305 2.00 -19.21 0.02
N ARG A 306 1.60 -20.21 0.82
CA ARG A 306 0.92 -21.40 0.31
C ARG A 306 -0.47 -21.09 -0.24
N ALA A 307 -1.22 -20.21 0.41
CA ALA A 307 -2.53 -19.75 -0.05
C ALA A 307 -2.43 -19.01 -1.39
N GLY A 308 -1.40 -18.17 -1.56
CA GLY A 308 -1.17 -17.46 -2.83
C GLY A 308 -0.93 -18.43 -3.99
N ALA A 309 -0.09 -19.45 -3.77
CA ALA A 309 0.11 -20.50 -4.77
C ALA A 309 -1.20 -21.27 -5.09
N LEU A 310 -2.00 -21.63 -4.08
CA LEU A 310 -3.27 -22.36 -4.27
C LEU A 310 -4.32 -21.53 -5.01
N LEU A 311 -4.37 -20.21 -4.79
CA LEU A 311 -5.24 -19.30 -5.54
C LEU A 311 -4.80 -19.23 -7.00
N LEU A 312 -3.50 -19.08 -7.26
CA LEU A 312 -2.95 -19.00 -8.61
C LEU A 312 -3.09 -20.32 -9.37
N GLU A 313 -2.96 -21.47 -8.71
CA GLU A 313 -3.23 -22.78 -9.32
C GLU A 313 -4.66 -22.91 -9.85
N ARG A 314 -5.63 -22.17 -9.28
CA ARG A 314 -7.04 -22.20 -9.72
C ARG A 314 -7.38 -21.12 -10.74
N THR A 315 -6.66 -20.02 -10.74
CA THR A 315 -7.03 -18.81 -11.51
C THR A 315 -6.08 -18.56 -12.67
N ILE A 316 -4.77 -18.71 -12.47
CA ILE A 316 -3.73 -18.46 -13.48
C ILE A 316 -2.62 -19.53 -13.35
N PRO A 317 -2.87 -20.81 -13.69
CA PRO A 317 -1.91 -21.90 -13.40
C PRO A 317 -0.52 -21.69 -14.01
N ALA A 318 -0.44 -21.00 -15.16
CA ALA A 318 0.79 -20.75 -15.89
C ALA A 318 1.83 -19.94 -15.09
N VAL A 319 1.41 -19.11 -14.11
CA VAL A 319 2.34 -18.26 -13.35
C VAL A 319 2.86 -18.92 -12.06
N VAL A 320 2.29 -20.06 -11.67
CA VAL A 320 2.61 -20.76 -10.41
C VAL A 320 4.09 -21.13 -10.29
N PRO A 321 4.76 -21.67 -11.32
CA PRO A 321 6.19 -21.93 -11.21
C PRO A 321 7.01 -20.65 -10.96
N GLY A 322 6.64 -19.53 -11.59
CA GLY A 322 7.27 -18.23 -11.35
C GLY A 322 7.10 -17.75 -9.91
N TYR A 323 5.86 -17.82 -9.40
CA TYR A 323 5.51 -17.52 -8.01
C TYR A 323 6.36 -18.32 -7.02
N MET A 324 6.45 -19.65 -7.21
CA MET A 324 7.21 -20.52 -6.31
C MET A 324 8.70 -20.20 -6.32
N ARG A 325 9.28 -19.92 -7.50
CA ARG A 325 10.70 -19.52 -7.61
C ARG A 325 10.96 -18.20 -6.91
N TYR A 326 10.06 -17.23 -7.07
CA TYR A 326 10.16 -15.93 -6.40
C TYR A 326 10.19 -16.09 -4.88
N TYR A 327 9.24 -16.79 -4.29
CA TYR A 327 9.21 -16.97 -2.83
C TYR A 327 10.36 -17.82 -2.30
N LEU A 328 10.85 -18.80 -3.05
CA LEU A 328 12.10 -19.50 -2.70
C LEU A 328 13.29 -18.53 -2.63
N GLN A 329 13.42 -17.61 -3.59
CA GLN A 329 14.46 -16.56 -3.55
C GLN A 329 14.27 -15.63 -2.34
N GLN A 330 13.04 -15.24 -2.03
CA GLN A 330 12.74 -14.42 -0.83
C GLN A 330 13.13 -15.13 0.47
N ALA A 331 12.98 -16.45 0.53
CA ALA A 331 13.45 -17.31 1.62
C ALA A 331 14.97 -17.58 1.59
N GLY A 332 15.72 -16.96 0.68
CA GLY A 332 17.17 -17.14 0.56
C GLY A 332 17.57 -18.50 -0.04
N ARG A 333 16.69 -19.15 -0.79
CA ARG A 333 16.95 -20.42 -1.47
C ARG A 333 17.22 -20.19 -2.96
N THR A 334 18.09 -21.00 -3.54
CA THR A 334 18.27 -21.05 -5.00
C THR A 334 17.22 -21.97 -5.60
N PRO A 335 16.27 -21.45 -6.41
CA PRO A 335 15.20 -22.27 -6.94
C PRO A 335 15.71 -23.25 -8.01
N PRO A 336 15.29 -24.53 -7.97
CA PRO A 336 15.57 -25.49 -9.04
C PRO A 336 14.70 -25.22 -10.28
N SER A 337 14.92 -26.00 -11.35
CA SER A 337 14.10 -25.94 -12.57
C SER A 337 12.63 -26.25 -12.29
N ASP A 338 12.32 -27.28 -11.51
CA ASP A 338 10.98 -27.51 -10.93
C ASP A 338 10.94 -27.10 -9.45
N PRO A 339 10.34 -25.96 -9.09
CA PRO A 339 10.37 -25.43 -7.74
C PRO A 339 9.43 -26.13 -6.76
N ARG A 340 8.49 -26.97 -7.22
CA ARG A 340 7.33 -27.41 -6.42
C ARG A 340 7.73 -28.12 -5.12
N ALA A 341 8.59 -29.13 -5.20
CA ALA A 341 8.98 -29.91 -4.02
C ALA A 341 9.71 -29.06 -2.97
N MET A 342 10.67 -28.24 -3.41
CA MET A 342 11.42 -27.35 -2.52
C MET A 342 10.54 -26.26 -1.92
N PHE A 343 9.60 -25.70 -2.70
CA PHE A 343 8.63 -24.72 -2.24
C PHE A 343 7.75 -25.30 -1.13
N VAL A 344 7.23 -26.51 -1.33
CA VAL A 344 6.39 -27.19 -0.33
C VAL A 344 7.15 -27.44 0.97
N GLN A 345 8.43 -27.81 0.88
CA GLN A 345 9.29 -28.04 2.04
C GLN A 345 9.67 -26.75 2.76
N THR A 346 9.94 -25.67 2.02
CA THR A 346 10.37 -24.38 2.58
C THR A 346 9.22 -23.67 3.29
N PHE A 347 8.02 -23.71 2.69
CA PHE A 347 6.80 -23.12 3.25
C PHE A 347 5.89 -24.23 3.76
N ALA A 348 6.38 -24.95 4.76
CA ALA A 348 5.67 -26.05 5.39
C ALA A 348 4.52 -25.53 6.25
N VAL A 349 3.33 -26.13 6.08
CA VAL A 349 2.13 -25.86 6.86
C VAL A 349 1.48 -27.20 7.23
N PRO A 350 0.76 -27.30 8.37
CA PRO A 350 0.01 -28.51 8.70
C PRO A 350 -1.01 -28.86 7.61
N ASP A 351 -1.18 -30.16 7.32
CA ASP A 351 -2.09 -30.60 6.26
C ASP A 351 -3.54 -30.14 6.50
N ALA A 352 -4.00 -30.14 7.75
CA ALA A 352 -5.33 -29.64 8.11
C ALA A 352 -5.53 -28.16 7.73
N VAL A 353 -4.52 -27.31 7.99
CA VAL A 353 -4.54 -25.89 7.60
C VAL A 353 -4.52 -25.74 6.09
N ARG A 354 -3.63 -26.48 5.40
CA ARG A 354 -3.55 -26.48 3.92
C ARG A 354 -4.88 -26.84 3.28
N GLU A 355 -5.53 -27.90 3.77
CA GLU A 355 -6.81 -28.36 3.26
C GLU A 355 -7.95 -27.38 3.58
N ALA A 356 -7.92 -26.76 4.75
CA ALA A 356 -8.86 -25.69 5.09
C ALA A 356 -8.72 -24.49 4.15
N ILE A 357 -7.50 -24.04 3.87
CA ILE A 357 -7.23 -22.98 2.88
C ILE A 357 -7.80 -23.38 1.52
N ALA A 358 -7.50 -24.60 1.04
CA ALA A 358 -7.99 -25.07 -0.25
C ALA A 358 -9.52 -25.07 -0.32
N ARG A 359 -10.20 -25.60 0.71
CA ARG A 359 -11.67 -25.60 0.79
C ARG A 359 -12.25 -24.19 0.82
N GLN A 360 -11.68 -23.29 1.63
CA GLN A 360 -12.14 -21.91 1.69
C GLN A 360 -11.98 -21.20 0.34
N LEU A 361 -10.86 -21.39 -0.36
CA LEU A 361 -10.65 -20.86 -1.70
C LEU A 361 -11.67 -21.44 -2.71
N ASP A 362 -11.99 -22.74 -2.62
CA ASP A 362 -13.01 -23.36 -3.49
C ASP A 362 -14.41 -22.77 -3.24
N VAL A 363 -14.76 -22.49 -1.97
CA VAL A 363 -16.03 -21.81 -1.62
C VAL A 363 -16.04 -20.37 -2.15
N ILE A 364 -15.00 -19.60 -1.87
CA ILE A 364 -14.86 -18.21 -2.32
C ILE A 364 -14.92 -18.14 -3.85
N LEU A 365 -14.23 -19.02 -4.56
CA LEU A 365 -14.26 -19.07 -6.03
C LEU A 365 -15.53 -19.75 -6.57
N GLY A 366 -16.28 -20.47 -5.75
CA GLY A 366 -17.61 -21.00 -6.08
C GLY A 366 -18.70 -19.93 -6.04
N GLY A 367 -18.55 -18.93 -5.17
CA GLY A 367 -19.55 -17.88 -4.94
C GLY A 367 -20.72 -18.33 -4.05
N ILE A 368 -20.43 -19.23 -3.10
CA ILE A 368 -21.39 -19.79 -2.13
C ILE A 368 -21.18 -19.13 -0.78
#